data_AF-A0A0Q8F9J9-F1
#
_entry.id   AF-A0A0Q8F9J9-F1
#
_cell.length_a   1.000
_cell.length_b   1.000
_cell.length_c   1.000
_cell.angle_alpha   90.00
_cell.angle_beta   90.00
_cell.angle_gamma   90.00
#
_symmetry.space_group_name_H-M   'P 1'
#
loop_
_entity.id
_entity.type
_entity.pdbx_description
1 polymer ?
#
loop_
_entity_poly.entity_id
_entity_poly.type
_entity_poly.pdbx_seq_one_letter_code
_entity_poly.pdbx_strand_id
1 'polypeptide(L)'
;MTLMHSAVAPATALRSHHPDDERLALLRCLLADRSWTQDAGQRALLQQVLAALRTPGLATLDEGQWTLLADETARYLDFRRQQSLERLLH
;
A
#
# COMPACT_ATOMS: atom_id res chain seq x y z
N MET A 1 -30.51 0.89 -40.25
CA MET A 1 -29.75 1.53 -39.15
C MET A 1 -29.11 0.42 -38.34
N THR A 2 -27.86 0.09 -38.67
CA THR A 2 -27.14 -1.08 -38.14
C THR A 2 -26.35 -0.65 -36.91
N LEU A 3 -26.72 -1.14 -35.73
CA LEU A 3 -26.03 -0.87 -34.47
C LEU A 3 -24.71 -1.65 -34.44
N MET A 4 -23.60 -0.93 -34.52
CA MET A 4 -22.24 -1.41 -34.32
C MET A 4 -22.07 -1.88 -32.87
N HIS A 5 -22.01 -3.20 -32.68
CA HIS A 5 -21.61 -3.80 -31.41
C HIS A 5 -20.09 -3.60 -31.24
N SER A 6 -19.71 -2.62 -30.44
CA SER A 6 -18.32 -2.47 -29.98
C SER A 6 -18.03 -3.57 -28.97
N ALA A 7 -17.35 -4.62 -29.42
CA ALA A 7 -16.77 -5.63 -28.55
C ALA A 7 -15.65 -4.96 -27.73
N VAL A 8 -15.97 -4.54 -26.51
CA VAL A 8 -14.97 -4.18 -25.49
C VAL A 8 -14.16 -5.45 -25.21
N ALA A 9 -12.89 -5.43 -25.63
CA ALA A 9 -11.95 -6.50 -25.35
C ALA A 9 -11.84 -6.70 -23.83
N PRO A 10 -11.75 -7.94 -23.33
CA PRO A 10 -11.44 -8.18 -21.94
C PRO A 10 -10.06 -7.59 -21.66
N ALA A 11 -9.91 -6.87 -20.55
CA ALA A 11 -8.66 -6.32 -20.08
C ALA A 11 -7.71 -7.46 -19.62
N THR A 12 -7.30 -8.32 -20.53
CA THR A 12 -6.22 -9.29 -20.34
C THR A 12 -4.88 -8.57 -20.47
N ALA A 13 -4.53 -7.88 -19.39
CA ALA A 13 -3.14 -7.68 -19.01
C ALA A 13 -3.11 -7.61 -17.48
N LEU A 14 -3.41 -8.75 -16.85
CA LEU A 14 -2.91 -9.08 -15.52
C LEU A 14 -1.39 -8.89 -15.59
N ARG A 15 -0.94 -7.70 -15.20
CA ARG A 15 0.47 -7.40 -15.07
C ARG A 15 0.99 -8.38 -14.04
N SER A 16 1.81 -9.31 -14.50
CA SER A 16 2.77 -10.06 -13.72
C SER A 16 3.66 -9.07 -12.97
N HIS A 17 3.16 -8.52 -11.86
CA HIS A 17 3.89 -7.57 -11.03
C HIS A 17 4.48 -8.32 -9.84
N HIS A 18 5.62 -8.95 -10.08
CA HIS A 18 6.51 -9.38 -9.01
C HIS A 18 7.95 -9.29 -9.49
N PRO A 19 8.63 -8.18 -9.17
CA PRO A 19 9.87 -8.33 -8.40
C PRO A 19 10.02 -7.36 -7.21
N ASP A 20 9.18 -6.34 -7.06
CA ASP A 20 9.15 -5.47 -5.88
C ASP A 20 7.72 -4.95 -5.75
N ASP A 21 6.93 -5.50 -4.82
CA ASP A 21 5.65 -4.88 -4.49
C ASP A 21 5.99 -3.57 -3.76
N GLU A 22 5.93 -2.44 -4.46
CA GLU A 22 6.24 -1.12 -3.91
C GLU A 22 5.45 -0.85 -2.63
N ARG A 23 4.26 -1.44 -2.50
CA ARG A 23 3.43 -1.40 -1.28
C ARG A 23 4.11 -2.14 -0.13
N LEU A 24 4.68 -3.33 -0.38
CA LEU A 24 5.49 -4.05 0.61
C LEU A 24 6.74 -3.27 1.01
N ALA A 25 7.43 -2.67 0.05
CA ALA A 25 8.62 -1.86 0.31
C ALA A 25 8.27 -0.65 1.19
N LEU A 26 7.20 0.08 0.87
CA LEU A 26 6.71 1.22 1.62
C LEU A 26 6.24 0.83 3.03
N LEU A 27 5.48 -0.27 3.14
CA LEU A 27 5.03 -0.79 4.43
C LEU A 27 6.21 -1.21 5.32
N ARG A 28 7.27 -1.79 4.75
CA ARG A 28 8.51 -2.09 5.47
C ARG A 28 9.23 -0.83 5.93
N CYS A 29 9.31 0.20 5.08
CA CYS A 29 9.90 1.47 5.45
C CYS A 29 9.16 2.12 6.63
N LEU A 30 7.83 2.21 6.54
CA LEU A 30 6.96 2.73 7.60
C LEU A 30 7.19 1.97 8.91
N LEU A 31 7.20 0.63 8.87
CA LEU A 31 7.37 -0.19 10.08
C LEU A 31 8.80 -0.13 10.65
N ALA A 32 9.81 0.18 9.84
CA ALA A 32 11.21 0.27 10.27
C ALA A 32 11.61 1.67 10.76
N ASP A 33 10.86 2.71 10.39
CA ASP A 33 11.16 4.09 10.77
C ASP A 33 10.90 4.30 12.27
N ARG A 34 11.94 4.64 13.02
CA ARG A 34 11.87 4.88 14.48
C ARG A 34 11.35 6.26 14.84
N SER A 35 11.40 7.20 13.89
CA SER A 35 10.86 8.55 14.09
C SER A 35 9.35 8.59 13.84
N TRP A 36 8.82 7.60 13.12
CA TRP A 36 7.40 7.40 12.93
C TRP A 36 6.77 6.80 14.20
N THR A 37 5.93 7.59 14.87
CA THR A 37 5.20 7.13 16.05
C THR A 37 3.84 6.59 15.63
N GLN A 38 3.62 5.30 15.89
CA GLN A 38 2.38 4.62 15.57
C GLN A 38 1.81 3.94 16.82
N ASP A 39 0.48 3.89 16.91
CA ASP A 39 -0.21 3.10 17.93
C ASP A 39 0.21 1.61 17.86
N ALA A 40 0.39 0.98 19.02
CA ALA A 40 0.88 -0.38 19.11
C ALA A 40 -0.10 -1.41 18.50
N GLY A 41 -1.41 -1.17 18.62
CA GLY A 41 -2.44 -2.02 18.02
C GLY A 41 -2.45 -1.90 16.50
N GLN A 42 -2.41 -0.66 15.99
CA GLN A 42 -2.31 -0.42 14.54
C GLN A 42 -1.03 -1.03 13.95
N ARG A 43 0.10 -0.95 14.69
CA ARG A 43 1.37 -1.53 14.26
C ARG A 43 1.28 -3.06 14.13
N ALA A 44 0.63 -3.72 15.09
CA ALA A 44 0.40 -5.16 15.03
C ALA A 44 -0.46 -5.56 13.83
N LEU A 45 -1.51 -4.79 13.53
CA LEU A 45 -2.37 -5.02 12.36
C LEU A 45 -1.59 -4.84 11.05
N LEU A 46 -0.78 -3.78 10.92
CA LEU A 46 0.07 -3.59 9.74
C LEU A 46 1.11 -4.70 9.55
N GLN A 47 1.63 -5.29 10.64
CA GLN A 47 2.51 -6.46 10.55
C GLN A 47 1.78 -7.71 10.04
N GLN A 48 0.51 -7.91 10.42
CA GLN A 48 -0.32 -8.98 9.88
C GLN A 48 -0.60 -8.75 8.38
N VAL A 49 -0.91 -7.51 8.00
CA VAL A 49 -1.08 -7.10 6.59
C VAL A 49 0.18 -7.40 5.79
N LEU A 50 1.36 -7.04 6.31
CA LEU A 50 2.65 -7.34 5.69
C LEU A 50 2.85 -8.85 5.49
N ALA A 51 2.50 -9.68 6.48
CA ALA A 51 2.62 -11.12 6.40
C ALA A 51 1.69 -11.71 5.31
N ALA A 52 0.45 -11.21 5.22
CA ALA A 52 -0.52 -11.63 4.21
C ALA A 52 -0.06 -11.27 2.79
N LEU A 53 0.42 -10.03 2.58
CA LEU A 53 0.89 -9.56 1.28
C LEU A 53 2.17 -10.27 0.79
N ARG A 54 3.01 -10.77 1.71
CA ARG A 54 4.21 -11.54 1.34
C ARG A 54 3.93 -12.91 0.74
N THR A 55 2.75 -13.46 0.97
CA THR A 55 2.37 -14.81 0.50
C THR A 55 1.14 -14.71 -0.39
N PRO A 56 1.29 -14.22 -1.64
CA PRO A 56 0.15 -14.05 -2.52
C PRO A 56 -0.59 -15.37 -2.73
N GLY A 57 -1.89 -15.38 -2.43
CA GLY A 57 -2.77 -16.55 -2.52
C GLY A 57 -3.00 -17.32 -1.22
N LEU A 58 -2.27 -17.03 -0.15
CA LEU A 58 -2.46 -17.70 1.15
C LEU A 58 -3.43 -16.95 2.08
N ALA A 59 -3.47 -15.62 1.99
CA ALA A 59 -4.35 -14.78 2.76
C ALA A 59 -4.80 -13.58 1.92
N THR A 60 -6.12 -13.41 1.78
CA THR A 60 -6.73 -12.22 1.19
C THR A 60 -6.98 -11.20 2.29
N LEU A 61 -6.52 -9.98 2.07
CA LEU A 61 -6.86 -8.85 2.95
C LEU A 61 -8.34 -8.49 2.78
N ASP A 62 -8.99 -8.19 3.89
CA ASP A 62 -10.33 -7.61 3.87
C ASP A 62 -10.30 -6.10 3.56
N GLU A 63 -11.46 -5.51 3.29
CA GLU A 63 -11.59 -4.09 2.96
C GLU A 63 -11.09 -3.18 4.11
N GLY A 64 -11.30 -3.58 5.36
CA GLY A 64 -10.87 -2.81 6.53
C GLY A 64 -9.34 -2.77 6.63
N GLN A 65 -8.68 -3.88 6.35
CA GLN A 65 -7.23 -4.00 6.29
C GLN A 65 -6.63 -3.20 5.14
N TRP A 66 -7.28 -3.20 3.96
CA TRP A 66 -6.88 -2.35 2.85
C TRP A 66 -7.03 -0.86 3.17
N THR A 67 -8.13 -0.48 3.81
CA THR A 67 -8.38 0.90 4.25
C THR A 67 -7.33 1.34 5.27
N LEU A 68 -7.08 0.53 6.29
CA LEU A 68 -6.05 0.79 7.30
C LEU A 68 -4.67 0.97 6.66
N LEU A 69 -4.30 0.11 5.72
CA LEU A 69 -3.03 0.20 5.01
C LEU A 69 -2.93 1.52 4.25
N ALA A 70 -3.99 1.92 3.53
CA ALA A 70 -4.02 3.16 2.77
C ALA A 70 -3.88 4.39 3.68
N ASP A 71 -4.64 4.44 4.76
CA ASP A 71 -4.64 5.57 5.71
C ASP A 71 -3.27 5.74 6.38
N GLU A 72 -2.69 4.66 6.90
CA GLU A 72 -1.38 4.71 7.54
C GLU A 72 -0.26 5.05 6.55
N THR A 73 -0.38 4.57 5.31
CA THR A 73 0.56 4.93 4.24
C THR A 73 0.48 6.43 3.91
N ALA A 74 -0.73 6.98 3.78
CA ALA A 74 -0.92 8.40 3.51
C ALA A 74 -0.35 9.28 4.62
N ARG A 75 -0.64 8.92 5.88
CA ARG A 75 -0.10 9.61 7.06
C ARG A 75 1.42 9.59 7.11
N TYR A 76 2.03 8.44 6.85
CA TYR A 76 3.48 8.30 6.84
C TYR A 76 4.14 9.14 5.73
N LEU A 77 3.56 9.15 4.52
CA LEU A 77 4.08 9.97 3.42
C LEU A 77 4.00 11.47 3.73
N ASP A 78 2.91 11.93 4.37
CA ASP A 78 2.79 13.32 4.80
C ASP A 78 3.83 13.68 5.87
N PHE A 79 4.02 12.82 6.88
CA PHE A 79 5.08 12.99 7.88
C PHE A 79 6.47 13.13 7.23
N ARG A 80 6.81 12.25 6.28
CA ARG A 80 8.10 12.30 5.57
C ARG A 80 8.23 13.55 4.71
N ARG A 81 7.14 14.03 4.13
CA ARG A 81 7.10 15.29 3.37
C ARG A 81 7.38 16.47 4.29
N GLN A 82 6.69 16.57 5.43
CA GLN A 82 6.89 17.62 6.42
C GLN A 82 8.33 17.65 6.93
N GLN A 83 8.87 16.50 7.34
CA GLN A 83 10.26 16.38 7.79
C GLN A 83 11.27 16.81 6.70
N SER A 84 10.99 16.50 5.44
CA SER A 84 11.85 16.90 4.33
C SER A 84 11.81 18.41 4.09
N LEU A 85 10.64 19.05 4.24
CA LEU A 85 10.50 20.49 4.14
C LEU A 85 11.21 21.21 5.29
N GLU A 86 11.05 20.73 6.52
CA GLU A 86 11.77 21.27 7.68
C GLU A 86 13.28 21.23 7.46
N ARG A 87 13.82 20.12 6.93
CA ARG A 87 15.25 20.00 6.61
C ARG A 87 15.76 20.92 5.50
N LEU A 88 14.87 21.44 4.64
CA LEU A 88 15.25 22.38 3.58
C LEU A 88 15.19 23.83 4.05
N LEU A 89 14.43 24.11 5.13
CA LEU A 89 14.25 25.44 5.70
C LEU A 89 15.24 25.75 6.83
N HIS A 90 15.94 24.74 7.33
CA HIS A 90 16.99 24.82 8.34
C HIS A 90 18.38 24.58 7.73
#